data_AF-A0A7C5D911-F1
#
_entry.id   AF-A0A7C5D911-F1
#
_cell.length_a   1.000
_cell.length_b   1.000
_cell.length_c   1.000
_cell.angle_alpha   90.00
_cell.angle_beta   90.00
_cell.angle_gamma   90.00
#
_symmetry.space_group_name_H-M   'P 1'
#
loop_
_entity.id
_entity.type
_entity.pdbx_description
1 polymer ?
#
loop_
_entity_poly.entity_id
_entity_poly.type
_entity_poly.pdbx_seq_one_letter_code
_entity_poly.pdbx_strand_id
1 'polypeptide(L)'
;MRFTIREQTFDLSEVARLYPAAMVRTGIGDEETQISLEWVDTLADDAVEIARYAIFIHSTDNAVSSFFYETREALEIALEDLSNQLA
;
A
#
# COMPACT_ATOMS: atom_id res chain seq x y z
N MET A 1 -18.61 4.63 -8.00
CA MET A 1 -18.75 3.86 -6.75
C MET A 1 -17.67 4.37 -5.83
N ARG A 2 -17.99 4.80 -4.62
CA ARG A 2 -17.05 5.54 -3.79
C ARG A 2 -16.60 4.72 -2.60
N PHE A 3 -15.32 4.82 -2.27
CA PHE A 3 -14.73 4.20 -1.10
C PHE A 3 -13.86 5.22 -0.38
N THR A 4 -13.60 4.99 0.90
CA THR A 4 -12.83 5.90 1.75
C THR A 4 -11.66 5.17 2.39
N ILE A 5 -10.47 5.78 2.35
CA ILE A 5 -9.28 5.31 3.06
C ILE A 5 -8.76 6.46 3.94
N ARG A 6 -8.64 6.23 5.26
CA ARG A 6 -8.09 7.20 6.22
C ARG A 6 -8.56 8.65 5.97
N GLU A 7 -9.88 8.83 5.88
CA GLU A 7 -10.54 10.14 5.70
C GLU A 7 -10.51 10.74 4.27
N GLN A 8 -9.86 10.10 3.29
CA GLN A 8 -9.97 10.48 1.88
C GLN A 8 -10.95 9.59 1.14
N THR A 9 -11.92 10.20 0.46
CA THR A 9 -12.88 9.51 -0.40
C THR A 9 -12.42 9.53 -1.85
N PHE A 10 -12.46 8.36 -2.50
CA PHE A 10 -12.11 8.16 -3.90
C PHE A 10 -13.31 7.62 -4.67
N ASP A 11 -13.48 8.05 -5.93
CA ASP A 11 -14.41 7.39 -6.84
C ASP A 11 -13.67 6.31 -7.62
N LEU A 12 -14.16 5.08 -7.58
CA LEU A 12 -13.59 3.93 -8.26
C LEU A 12 -13.46 4.17 -9.78
N SER A 13 -14.31 5.02 -10.38
CA SER A 13 -14.18 5.40 -11.78
C SER A 13 -12.96 6.28 -12.08
N GLU A 14 -12.43 6.96 -11.06
CA GLU A 14 -11.25 7.82 -11.17
C GLU A 14 -9.97 7.09 -10.73
N VAL A 15 -10.09 5.83 -10.28
CA VAL A 15 -8.96 5.01 -9.87
C VAL A 15 -8.48 4.16 -11.04
N ALA A 16 -7.27 4.42 -11.49
CA ALA A 16 -6.59 3.63 -12.51
C ALA A 16 -6.00 2.34 -11.94
N ARG A 17 -5.37 2.40 -10.76
CA ARG A 17 -4.82 1.23 -10.05
C ARG A 17 -4.92 1.40 -8.55
N LEU A 18 -5.17 0.30 -7.85
CA LEU A 18 -5.10 0.21 -6.40
C LEU A 18 -4.31 -1.04 -6.05
N TYR A 19 -3.24 -0.90 -5.27
CA TYR A 19 -2.44 -2.04 -4.85
C TYR A 19 -1.74 -1.77 -3.51
N PRO A 20 -1.61 -2.80 -2.65
CA PRO A 20 -0.76 -2.75 -1.48
C PRO A 20 0.70 -3.06 -1.83
N ALA A 21 1.64 -2.40 -1.16
CA ALA A 21 3.07 -2.69 -1.25
C ALA A 21 3.77 -2.45 0.10
N ALA A 22 4.90 -3.12 0.31
CA ALA A 22 5.79 -2.85 1.42
C ALA A 22 6.89 -1.89 1.00
N MET A 23 7.26 -0.99 1.90
CA MET A 23 8.42 -0.13 1.79
C MET A 23 9.56 -0.79 2.55
N VAL A 24 10.64 -1.13 1.85
CA VAL A 24 11.85 -1.70 2.47
C VAL A 24 12.98 -0.68 2.41
N ARG A 25 13.77 -0.61 3.48
CA ARG A 25 15.00 0.17 3.48
C ARG A 25 16.09 -0.62 2.78
N THR A 26 16.60 -0.07 1.70
CA THR A 26 17.83 -0.58 1.10
C THR A 26 18.99 0.06 1.86
N GLY A 27 19.91 -0.72 2.43
CA GLY A 27 20.98 -0.23 3.33
C GLY A 27 22.03 0.72 2.70
N ILE A 28 21.71 1.36 1.57
CA ILE A 28 22.51 2.41 0.94
C ILE A 28 21.67 3.69 0.97
N GLY A 29 21.88 4.53 1.98
CA GLY A 29 21.12 5.76 2.19
C GLY A 29 19.74 5.54 2.84
N ASP A 30 19.07 6.62 3.24
CA ASP A 30 17.69 6.62 3.76
C ASP A 30 16.66 6.31 2.63
N GLU A 31 17.07 5.54 1.61
CA GLU A 31 16.28 5.23 0.43
C GLU A 31 15.34 4.05 0.71
N GLU A 32 14.05 4.35 0.75
CA GLU A 32 12.97 3.38 0.86
C GLU A 32 12.45 3.02 -0.52
N THR A 33 12.38 1.72 -0.84
CA THR A 33 11.86 1.25 -2.13
C THR A 33 10.57 0.45 -1.95
N GLN A 34 9.68 0.54 -2.95
CA GLN A 34 8.41 -0.20 -2.98
C GLN A 34 8.64 -1.62 -3.49
N ILE A 35 8.24 -2.61 -2.70
CA ILE A 35 8.23 -4.02 -3.10
C ILE A 35 6.84 -4.61 -2.91
N SER A 36 6.41 -5.47 -3.83
CA SER A 36 5.14 -6.17 -3.70
C SER A 36 5.12 -7.06 -2.46
N LEU A 37 3.96 -7.23 -1.83
CA LEU A 37 3.81 -8.10 -0.66
C LEU A 37 4.26 -9.54 -0.93
N GLU A 38 3.97 -10.09 -2.11
CA GLU A 38 4.41 -11.44 -2.51
C GLU A 38 5.95 -11.58 -2.50
N TRP A 39 6.66 -10.50 -2.83
CA TRP A 39 8.11 -10.47 -2.78
C TRP A 39 8.63 -10.41 -1.35
N VAL A 40 7.95 -9.69 -0.46
CA VAL A 40 8.24 -9.69 0.99
C VAL A 40 8.15 -11.11 1.54
N ASP A 41 7.08 -11.84 1.22
CA ASP A 41 6.85 -13.20 1.69
C ASP A 41 7.91 -14.20 1.15
N THR A 42 8.54 -13.88 0.02
CA THR A 42 9.60 -14.71 -0.60
C THR A 42 11.00 -14.36 -0.09
N LEU A 43 11.23 -13.10 0.29
CA LEU A 43 12.48 -12.63 0.88
C LEU A 43 12.52 -13.04 2.35
N ALA A 44 13.05 -14.24 2.61
CA ALA A 44 13.23 -14.77 3.95
C ALA A 44 13.93 -13.77 4.87
N ASP A 45 13.16 -13.23 5.83
CA ASP A 45 13.41 -12.52 7.11
C ASP A 45 14.65 -11.61 7.31
N ASP A 46 15.78 -11.85 6.65
CA ASP A 46 17.09 -11.31 7.00
C ASP A 46 17.69 -10.37 5.93
N ALA A 47 17.14 -10.35 4.72
CA ALA A 47 17.73 -9.61 3.59
C ALA A 47 17.18 -8.19 3.41
N VAL A 48 15.98 -7.89 3.91
CA VAL A 48 15.29 -6.60 3.70
C VAL A 48 14.66 -6.11 4.99
N GLU A 49 15.04 -4.92 5.45
CA GLU A 49 14.41 -4.27 6.58
C GLU A 49 13.10 -3.63 6.10
N ILE A 50 11.97 -4.22 6.47
CA ILE A 50 10.65 -3.63 6.19
C ILE A 50 10.48 -2.40 7.05
N ALA A 51 10.41 -1.23 6.41
CA ALA A 51 10.25 0.05 7.08
C ALA A 51 8.79 0.29 7.44
N ARG A 52 7.89 0.04 6.48
CA ARG A 52 6.44 0.27 6.57
C ARG A 52 5.70 -0.40 5.42
N TYR A 53 4.39 -0.43 5.51
CA TYR A 53 3.49 -0.88 4.46
C TYR A 53 2.71 0.30 3.90
N ALA A 54 2.18 0.18 2.68
CA ALA A 54 1.31 1.22 2.14
C ALA A 54 0.29 0.69 1.13
N ILE A 55 -0.85 1.36 1.06
CA ILE A 55 -1.80 1.23 -0.06
C ILE A 55 -1.55 2.40 -1.01
N PHE A 56 -1.30 2.07 -2.26
CA PHE A 56 -1.13 3.04 -3.34
C PHE A 56 -2.39 3.07 -4.20
N ILE A 57 -2.90 4.28 -4.41
CA ILE A 57 -4.00 4.57 -5.32
C ILE A 57 -3.44 5.47 -6.42
N HIS A 58 -3.45 4.94 -7.64
CA HIS A 58 -3.16 5.71 -8.84
C HIS A 58 -4.49 6.15 -9.44
N SER A 59 -4.70 7.45 -9.54
CA SER A 59 -5.83 8.02 -10.23
C SER A 59 -5.60 8.02 -11.74
N THR A 60 -6.68 8.09 -12.52
CA THR A 60 -6.63 8.23 -13.98
C THR A 60 -5.96 9.54 -14.44
N ASP A 61 -5.97 10.56 -13.58
CA ASP A 61 -5.26 11.84 -13.77
C ASP A 61 -3.76 11.76 -13.42
N ASN A 62 -3.22 10.55 -13.22
CA ASN A 62 -1.81 10.32 -12.86
C ASN A 62 -1.42 10.81 -11.46
N ALA A 63 -2.41 11.24 -10.65
CA ALA A 63 -2.22 11.50 -9.22
C ALA A 63 -1.98 10.19 -8.46
N VAL A 64 -1.04 10.19 -7.51
CA VAL A 64 -0.74 9.04 -6.66
C VAL A 64 -0.99 9.41 -5.20
N SER A 65 -1.94 8.72 -4.57
CA SER A 65 -2.19 8.80 -3.14
C SER A 65 -1.61 7.57 -2.45
N SER A 66 -0.77 7.78 -1.44
CA SER A 66 -0.12 6.72 -0.66
C SER A 66 -0.56 6.77 0.79
N PHE A 67 -1.04 5.64 1.31
CA PHE A 67 -1.48 5.50 2.70
C PHE A 67 -0.57 4.54 3.45
N PHE A 68 0.25 5.06 4.37
CA PHE A 68 1.27 4.27 5.07
C PHE A 68 0.75 3.63 6.36
N TYR A 69 1.11 2.38 6.60
CA TYR A 69 0.78 1.55 7.76
C TYR A 69 2.07 1.01 8.37
N GLU A 70 2.17 1.02 9.70
CA GLU A 70 3.39 0.58 10.39
C GLU A 70 3.56 -0.94 10.37
N THR A 71 2.46 -1.69 10.40
CA THR A 71 2.47 -3.16 10.45
C THR A 71 1.65 -3.78 9.32
N ARG A 72 1.97 -5.04 9.00
CA ARG A 72 1.21 -5.84 8.02
C ARG A 72 -0.24 -6.00 8.45
N GLU A 73 -0.47 -6.28 9.74
CA GLU A 73 -1.82 -6.39 10.30
C GLU A 73 -2.64 -5.10 10.10
N ALA A 74 -2.04 -3.93 10.30
CA ALA A 74 -2.72 -2.65 10.07
C ALA A 74 -3.07 -2.44 8.59
N LEU A 75 -2.22 -2.90 7.67
CA LEU A 75 -2.51 -2.91 6.24
C LEU A 75 -3.66 -3.86 5.92
N GLU A 76 -3.65 -5.08 6.46
CA GLU A 76 -4.68 -6.09 6.22
C GLU A 76 -6.05 -5.63 6.71
N ILE A 77 -6.12 -5.02 7.90
CA ILE A 77 -7.36 -4.41 8.41
C ILE A 77 -7.89 -3.35 7.45
N ALA A 78 -7.01 -2.49 6.91
CA ALA A 78 -7.42 -1.47 5.96
C ALA A 78 -7.85 -2.04 4.61
N LEU A 79 -7.22 -3.13 4.14
CA LEU A 79 -7.61 -3.83 2.93
C LEU A 79 -8.94 -4.57 3.10
N GLU A 80 -9.20 -5.15 4.26
CA GLU A 80 -10.48 -5.79 4.58
C GLU A 80 -11.61 -4.75 4.61
N ASP A 81 -11.41 -3.62 5.28
CA ASP A 81 -12.37 -2.51 5.30
C ASP A 81 -12.65 -1.99 3.88
N LEU A 82 -11.58 -1.79 3.09
CA LEU A 82 -11.70 -1.41 1.68
C LEU A 82 -12.47 -2.45 0.86
N SER A 83 -12.16 -3.74 1.04
CA SER A 83 -12.84 -4.82 0.34
C SER A 83 -14.32 -4.88 0.69
N ASN A 84 -14.68 -4.62 1.95
CA ASN A 84 -16.08 -4.54 2.40
C ASN A 84 -16.82 -3.34 1.78
N GLN A 85 -16.13 -2.23 1.54
CA GLN A 85 -16.69 -1.08 0.83
C GLN A 85 -16.81 -1.31 -0.68
N LEU A 86 -15.97 -2.18 -1.24
CA LEU A 86 -15.92 -2.49 -2.67
C LEU A 86 -16.77 -3.70 -3.09
N ALA A 87 -17.26 -4.49 -2.13
CA ALA A 87 -18.15 -5.64 -2.35
C ALA A 87 -19.60 -5.20 -2.61
#